data_AF-A0A833TDZ0-F1
#
_entry.id   AF-A0A833TDZ0-F1
#
_cell.length_a   1.000
_cell.length_b   1.000
_cell.length_c   1.000
_cell.angle_alpha   90.00
_cell.angle_beta   90.00
_cell.angle_gamma   90.00
#
_symmetry.space_group_name_H-M   'P 1'
#
loop_
_entity.id
_entity.type
_entity.pdbx_description
1 polymer ?
#
loop_
_entity_poly.entity_id
_entity_poly.type
_entity_poly.pdbx_seq_one_letter_code
_entity_poly.pdbx_strand_id
1 'polypeptide(L)'
;MEKGSTGSIVATTITRITITERSLRNVFPHLWVQSGRYKELAEKLLGQRIVAIQFNWDSTQRRVSSVIAQSDLLKPMLGLVGSLENVSRVFEKAIISPNFQWRSSAE
;
A
#
# COMPACT_ATOMS: atom_id res chain seq x y z
N MET A 1 10.46 12.05 -16.21
CA MET A 1 11.64 11.17 -16.30
C MET A 1 12.77 11.91 -15.60
N GLU A 2 13.20 11.43 -14.46
CA GLU A 2 14.39 11.95 -13.78
C GLU A 2 15.56 11.03 -14.07
N LYS A 3 16.70 11.62 -14.41
CA LYS A 3 17.92 10.88 -14.76
C LYS A 3 18.70 10.62 -13.47
N GLY A 4 18.80 9.36 -13.06
CA GLY A 4 19.64 8.95 -11.94
C GLY A 4 21.13 9.06 -12.29
N SER A 5 21.98 9.18 -11.27
CA SER A 5 23.42 9.45 -11.36
C SER A 5 24.27 8.33 -12.03
N THR A 6 23.66 7.25 -12.52
CA THR A 6 24.36 6.08 -13.08
C THR A 6 23.68 5.51 -14.33
N GLY A 7 23.14 6.35 -15.23
CA GLY A 7 22.55 5.87 -16.51
C GLY A 7 21.26 5.04 -16.36
N SER A 8 20.71 5.02 -15.14
CA SER A 8 19.43 4.42 -14.79
C SER A 8 18.28 5.43 -15.05
N ILE A 9 17.20 4.96 -15.68
CA ILE A 9 16.00 5.76 -15.98
C ILE A 9 14.93 5.37 -14.97
N VAL A 10 14.65 6.25 -14.01
CA VAL A 10 13.56 6.00 -13.06
C VAL A 10 12.22 6.29 -13.76
N ALA A 11 11.39 5.26 -13.90
CA ALA A 11 10.06 5.34 -14.49
C ALA A 11 8.99 5.23 -13.38
N THR A 12 8.49 6.37 -12.93
CA THR A 12 7.47 6.43 -11.87
C THR A 12 6.09 6.09 -12.42
N THR A 13 5.50 4.97 -11.96
CA THR A 13 4.08 4.67 -12.20
C THR A 13 3.25 5.02 -10.96
N ILE A 14 2.12 5.69 -11.19
CA ILE A 14 1.16 6.06 -10.15
C ILE A 14 0.01 5.04 -10.19
N THR A 15 0.00 4.10 -9.25
CA THR A 15 -1.08 3.12 -9.12
C THR A 15 -2.16 3.69 -8.22
N ARG A 16 -3.42 3.67 -8.68
CA ARG A 16 -4.57 4.12 -7.90
C ARG A 16 -5.42 2.92 -7.52
N ILE A 17 -5.54 2.65 -6.22
CA ILE A 17 -6.23 1.47 -5.67
C ILE A 17 -7.46 1.96 -4.92
N THR A 18 -8.64 1.46 -5.26
CA THR A 18 -9.87 1.74 -4.50
C THR A 18 -10.08 0.65 -3.46
N ILE A 19 -10.28 1.03 -2.20
CA ILE A 19 -10.67 0.08 -1.16
C ILE A 19 -12.16 -0.21 -1.29
N THR A 20 -12.49 -1.44 -1.66
CA THR A 20 -13.87 -1.91 -1.78
C THR A 20 -14.24 -2.79 -0.60
N GLU A 21 -15.51 -3.19 -0.49
CA GLU A 21 -15.90 -4.23 0.47
C GLU A 21 -15.12 -5.54 0.26
N ARG A 22 -14.81 -5.88 -1.01
CA ARG A 22 -13.97 -7.04 -1.33
C ARG A 22 -12.57 -6.85 -0.77
N SER A 23 -12.01 -5.65 -0.87
CA SER A 23 -10.71 -5.32 -0.28
C SER A 23 -10.76 -5.44 1.25
N LEU A 24 -11.80 -4.93 1.91
CA LEU A 24 -11.96 -5.08 3.36
C LEU A 24 -12.05 -6.55 3.78
N ARG A 25 -12.89 -7.37 3.12
CA ARG A 25 -13.04 -8.80 3.45
C ARG A 25 -11.76 -9.61 3.24
N ASN A 26 -10.99 -9.32 2.19
CA ASN A 26 -9.89 -10.18 1.77
C ASN A 26 -8.50 -9.66 2.17
N VAL A 27 -8.36 -8.35 2.45
CA VAL A 27 -7.07 -7.72 2.79
C VAL A 27 -7.05 -7.26 4.23
N PHE A 28 -8.19 -6.81 4.76
CA PHE A 28 -8.35 -6.34 6.14
C PHE A 28 -9.48 -7.10 6.86
N PRO A 29 -9.48 -8.45 6.86
CA PRO A 29 -10.63 -9.26 7.29
C PRO A 29 -11.09 -8.95 8.72
N HIS A 30 -10.15 -8.55 9.60
CA HIS A 30 -10.44 -8.16 10.97
C HIS A 30 -11.28 -6.89 11.09
N LEU A 31 -11.23 -5.99 10.11
CA LEU A 31 -12.04 -4.77 10.07
C LEU A 31 -13.48 -5.05 9.61
N TRP A 32 -13.73 -6.16 8.89
CA TRP A 32 -15.03 -6.47 8.30
C TRP A 32 -16.08 -6.95 9.32
N VAL A 33 -15.67 -7.70 10.35
CA VAL A 33 -16.59 -8.45 11.22
C VAL A 33 -16.85 -7.74 12.56
N GLN A 34 -16.08 -6.71 12.92
CA GLN A 34 -16.07 -6.16 14.27
C GLN A 34 -16.93 -4.90 14.44
N SER A 35 -17.49 -4.75 15.63
CA SER A 35 -18.23 -3.56 16.07
C SER A 35 -17.32 -2.49 16.68
N GLY A 36 -17.84 -1.28 16.87
CA GLY A 36 -17.10 -0.18 17.48
C GLY A 36 -16.00 0.40 16.60
N ARG A 37 -14.83 0.70 17.19
CA ARG A 37 -13.73 1.42 16.52
C ARG A 37 -13.23 0.76 15.23
N TYR A 38 -13.28 -0.57 15.11
CA TYR A 38 -12.86 -1.26 13.89
C TYR A 38 -13.85 -1.06 12.72
N LYS A 39 -15.15 -0.96 13.03
CA LYS A 39 -16.18 -0.58 12.05
C LYS A 39 -15.96 0.84 11.55
N GLU A 40 -15.66 1.78 12.44
CA GLU A 40 -15.35 3.18 12.07
C GLU A 40 -14.13 3.26 11.15
N LEU A 41 -13.09 2.43 11.40
CA LEU A 41 -11.95 2.33 10.49
C LEU A 41 -12.33 1.73 9.14
N ALA A 42 -13.15 0.67 9.11
CA ALA A 42 -13.64 0.08 7.87
C ALA A 42 -14.45 1.09 7.03
N GLU A 43 -15.32 1.87 7.67
CA GLU A 43 -16.13 2.92 7.04
C GLU A 43 -15.26 4.05 6.49
N LYS A 44 -14.22 4.47 7.22
CA LYS A 44 -13.25 5.47 6.74
C LYS A 44 -12.45 4.99 5.54
N LEU A 45 -12.16 3.69 5.45
CA LEU A 45 -11.40 3.11 4.36
C LEU A 45 -12.27 2.82 3.13
N LEU A 46 -13.53 2.43 3.31
CA LEU A 46 -14.41 2.04 2.21
C LEU A 46 -14.59 3.18 1.19
N GLY A 47 -14.41 2.85 -0.09
CA GLY A 47 -14.51 3.79 -1.20
C GLY A 47 -13.28 4.70 -1.38
N GLN A 48 -12.30 4.66 -0.47
CA GLN A 48 -11.12 5.50 -0.56
C GLN A 48 -10.17 5.03 -1.65
N ARG A 49 -9.59 6.00 -2.37
CA ARG A 49 -8.62 5.75 -3.42
C ARG A 49 -7.21 6.07 -2.93
N ILE A 50 -6.40 5.05 -2.76
CA ILE A 50 -5.01 5.17 -2.33
C ILE A 50 -4.10 5.23 -3.56
N VAL A 51 -3.09 6.09 -3.48
CA VAL A 51 -2.06 6.22 -4.50
C VAL A 51 -0.79 5.54 -4.01
N ALA A 52 -0.37 4.48 -4.72
CA ALA A 52 0.86 3.73 -4.50
C ALA A 52 1.87 4.06 -5.62
N ILE A 53 3.14 4.33 -5.28
CA ILE A 53 4.15 4.77 -6.23
C ILE A 53 5.50 4.12 -5.90
N GLN A 54 6.00 3.24 -6.78
CA GLN A 54 7.41 3.18 -7.19
C GLN A 54 7.67 1.98 -8.11
N PHE A 55 8.30 2.23 -9.25
CA PHE A 55 9.05 1.25 -10.03
C PHE A 55 10.37 1.88 -10.44
N ASN A 56 11.49 1.30 -10.00
CA ASN A 56 12.81 1.72 -10.47
C ASN A 56 13.19 0.86 -11.67
N TRP A 57 13.61 1.51 -12.77
CA TRP A 57 14.03 0.85 -14.00
C TRP A 57 15.48 1.21 -14.30
N ASP A 58 16.32 0.22 -14.59
CA ASP A 58 17.71 0.44 -14.96
C ASP A 58 17.89 0.16 -16.45
N SER A 59 18.16 1.23 -17.20
CA SER A 59 18.35 1.17 -18.65
C SER A 59 19.81 0.97 -19.08
N THR A 60 20.78 0.96 -18.16
CA THR A 60 22.21 0.89 -18.52
C THR A 60 22.57 -0.39 -19.25
N GLN A 61 21.83 -1.48 -19.07
CA GLN A 61 22.16 -2.78 -19.65
C GLN A 61 21.32 -3.19 -20.87
N ARG A 62 20.54 -2.28 -21.50
CA ARG A 62 19.56 -2.62 -22.57
C ARG A 62 18.61 -3.79 -22.21
N ARG A 63 18.52 -4.12 -20.92
CA ARG A 63 17.75 -5.24 -20.34
C ARG A 63 17.30 -4.81 -18.95
N VAL A 64 16.16 -5.33 -18.51
CA VAL A 64 15.62 -5.09 -17.16
C VAL A 64 16.55 -5.75 -16.16
N SER A 65 17.30 -4.97 -15.36
CA SER A 65 18.15 -5.55 -14.31
C SER A 65 17.36 -5.83 -13.03
N SER A 66 16.33 -5.04 -12.74
CA SER A 66 15.39 -5.27 -11.65
C SER A 66 14.12 -4.42 -11.81
N VAL A 67 13.03 -4.87 -11.20
CA VAL A 67 11.77 -4.12 -11.06
C VAL A 67 11.46 -4.07 -9.57
N ILE A 68 11.60 -2.89 -8.94
CA ILE A 68 11.31 -2.71 -7.51
C ILE A 68 9.93 -2.07 -7.38
N ALA A 69 8.91 -2.86 -7.02
CA ALA A 69 7.61 -2.34 -6.60
C ALA A 69 7.70 -1.93 -5.13
N GLN A 70 7.79 -0.63 -4.85
CA GLN A 70 7.70 -0.11 -3.48
C GLN A 70 6.46 0.78 -3.40
N SER A 71 5.63 0.58 -2.38
CA SER A 71 4.46 1.42 -2.16
C SER A 71 4.46 1.88 -0.71
N ASP A 72 4.44 3.18 -0.47
CA ASP A 72 4.21 3.71 0.86
C ASP A 72 2.70 3.88 1.10
N LEU A 73 2.06 2.89 1.75
CA LEU A 73 0.68 3.02 2.20
C LEU A 73 0.55 3.75 3.53
N LEU A 74 1.63 4.01 4.27
CA LEU A 74 1.55 4.69 5.57
C LEU A 74 1.03 6.11 5.38
N LYS A 75 1.62 6.85 4.45
CA LYS A 75 1.23 8.24 4.18
C LYS A 75 -0.25 8.40 3.80
N PRO A 76 -0.79 7.69 2.79
CA PRO A 76 -2.21 7.79 2.46
C PRO A 76 -3.11 7.27 3.58
N MET A 77 -2.76 6.17 4.26
CA MET A 77 -3.57 5.65 5.36
C MET A 77 -3.63 6.61 6.55
N LEU A 78 -2.51 7.24 6.91
CA LEU A 78 -2.48 8.24 7.97
C LEU A 78 -3.42 9.41 7.66
N GLY A 79 -3.48 9.86 6.40
CA GLY A 79 -4.42 10.88 5.96
C GLY A 79 -5.89 10.44 6.07
N LEU A 80 -6.18 9.14 5.87
CA LEU A 80 -7.54 8.60 5.94
C LEU A 80 -8.03 8.37 7.38
N VAL A 81 -7.19 7.81 8.25
CA VAL A 81 -7.60 7.39 9.59
C VAL A 81 -7.14 8.32 10.71
N GLY A 82 -6.37 9.35 10.38
CA GLY A 82 -6.09 10.53 11.20
C GLY A 82 -5.09 10.35 12.34
N SER A 83 -4.59 9.13 12.58
CA SER A 83 -3.55 8.89 13.60
C SER A 83 -2.72 7.64 13.29
N LEU A 84 -1.47 7.63 13.73
CA LEU A 84 -0.60 6.45 13.60
C LEU A 84 -1.10 5.25 14.40
N GLU A 85 -1.77 5.48 15.53
CA GLU A 85 -2.44 4.43 16.31
C GLU A 85 -3.52 3.72 15.46
N ASN A 86 -4.34 4.49 14.75
CA ASN A 86 -5.35 3.93 13.87
C ASN A 86 -4.72 3.23 12.66
N VAL A 87 -3.64 3.77 12.09
CA VAL A 87 -2.89 3.10 11.01
C VAL A 87 -2.34 1.75 11.50
N SER A 88 -1.77 1.71 12.70
CA SER A 88 -1.29 0.47 13.32
C SER A 88 -2.42 -0.56 13.44
N ARG A 89 -3.61 -0.17 13.91
CA ARG A 89 -4.80 -1.04 13.98
C ARG A 89 -5.27 -1.54 12.61
N VAL A 90 -5.22 -0.70 11.58
CA VAL A 90 -5.57 -1.10 10.21
C VAL A 90 -4.65 -2.21 9.73
N PHE A 91 -3.34 -2.10 9.99
CA PHE A 91 -2.34 -3.08 9.52
C PHE A 91 -2.04 -4.23 10.48
N GLU A 92 -2.57 -4.21 11.71
CA GLU A 92 -2.29 -5.19 12.78
C GLU A 92 -2.50 -6.63 12.31
N LYS A 93 -3.66 -6.90 11.70
CA LYS A 93 -4.05 -8.23 11.18
C LYS A 93 -4.37 -8.21 9.68
N ALA A 94 -3.88 -7.17 8.99
CA ALA A 94 -3.98 -7.10 7.55
C ALA A 94 -3.09 -8.15 6.90
N ILE A 95 -3.54 -8.73 5.78
CA ILE A 95 -2.74 -9.71 5.03
C ILE A 95 -1.58 -9.04 4.28
N ILE A 96 -1.60 -7.71 4.19
CA ILE A 96 -0.51 -6.91 3.62
C ILE A 96 0.19 -6.08 4.70
N SER A 97 1.46 -5.80 4.49
CA SER A 97 2.23 -4.80 5.24
C SER A 97 2.04 -3.39 4.66
N PRO A 98 2.40 -2.34 5.40
CA PRO A 98 2.29 -0.96 4.92
C PRO A 98 3.13 -0.64 3.67
N ASN A 99 4.13 -1.46 3.35
CA ASN A 99 4.90 -1.35 2.11
C ASN A 99 4.25 -2.07 0.91
N PHE A 100 2.99 -2.52 1.06
CA PHE A 100 2.20 -3.27 0.07
C PHE A 100 2.78 -4.63 -0.33
N GLN A 101 3.45 -5.31 0.61
CA GLN A 101 3.87 -6.69 0.45
C GLN A 101 2.89 -7.63 1.17
N TRP A 102 2.70 -8.84 0.66
CA TRP A 102 1.99 -9.87 1.40
C TRP A 102 2.78 -10.22 2.66
N ARG A 103 2.11 -10.29 3.80
CA ARG A 103 2.71 -10.92 4.98
C ARG A 103 2.93 -12.39 4.62
N SER A 104 4.18 -12.81 4.59
CA SER A 104 4.51 -14.24 4.50
C SER A 104 3.86 -14.95 5.68
N SER A 105 3.23 -16.10 5.44
CA SER A 105 2.77 -17.00 6.49
C SER A 105 3.99 -17.61 7.19
N ALA A 106 4.67 -16.82 8.01
CA ALA A 106 5.79 -17.23 8.84
C ALA A 106 5.91 -16.23 9.98
N GLU A 107 4.99 -16.32 10.93
CA GLU A 107 5.15 -15.96 12.35
C GLU A 107 4.02 -16.62 13.15
#